data_AF-A0A497GBW9-F1
#
_entry.id   AF-A0A497GBW9-F1
#
_cell.length_a   1.000
_cell.length_b   1.000
_cell.length_c   1.000
_cell.angle_alpha   90.00
_cell.angle_beta   90.00
_cell.angle_gamma   90.00
#
_symmetry.space_group_name_H-M   'P 1'
#
loop_
_entity.id
_entity.type
_entity.pdbx_description
1 polymer ?
#
loop_
_entity_poly.entity_id
_entity_poly.type
_entity_poly.pdbx_seq_one_letter_code
_entity_poly.pdbx_strand_id
1 'polypeptide(L)'
;MPVYVIVGSGAGAFIDRVSTIFFPSDFEDLLRLVEERFGATYPTLMALFKGQEVEPSKLLEEALDLLQLLKSRASELPRSYFFAVLPKDFGDVASLLGGGASGMVIPGGDRVYRLIGGFGKAELRDDKGNVEELEEGAELTLGAVKVKVFTRLAYEAAAGPLKTLIVASLIAMRRGLALKVTGIAQNAGMSQAREI
;
A
#
# COMPACT_ATOMS: atom_id res chain seq x y z
N MET A 1 -7.22 1.10 -2.78
CA MET A 1 -7.41 -0.16 -3.54
C MET A 1 -6.14 -1.00 -3.38
N PRO A 2 -6.21 -2.34 -3.28
CA PRO A 2 -5.02 -3.19 -3.28
C PRO A 2 -4.11 -2.88 -4.49
N VAL A 3 -2.81 -3.01 -4.29
CA VAL A 3 -1.80 -2.78 -5.34
C VAL A 3 -1.57 -4.07 -6.09
N TYR A 4 -1.69 -4.03 -7.41
CA TYR A 4 -1.35 -5.13 -8.31
C TYR A 4 -0.25 -4.70 -9.27
N VAL A 5 0.64 -5.62 -9.62
CA VAL A 5 1.60 -5.44 -10.71
C VAL A 5 1.05 -6.11 -11.96
N ILE A 6 1.22 -5.45 -13.09
CA ILE A 6 0.81 -5.93 -14.41
C ILE A 6 2.05 -5.95 -15.31
N VAL A 7 2.32 -7.10 -15.92
CA VAL A 7 3.35 -7.29 -16.93
C VAL A 7 2.69 -7.60 -18.26
N GLY A 8 2.90 -6.70 -19.23
CA GLY A 8 2.25 -6.77 -20.54
C GLY A 8 0.79 -6.29 -20.55
N SER A 9 0.06 -6.68 -21.60
CA SER A 9 -1.33 -6.26 -21.83
C SER A 9 -2.21 -7.39 -22.36
N GLY A 10 -3.53 -7.21 -22.25
CA GLY A 10 -4.52 -8.17 -22.76
C GLY A 10 -4.58 -9.49 -21.99
N ALA A 11 -5.14 -10.52 -22.64
CA ALA A 11 -5.39 -11.83 -22.03
C ALA A 11 -4.12 -12.60 -21.62
N GLY A 12 -2.94 -12.21 -22.12
CA GLY A 12 -1.65 -12.81 -21.79
C GLY A 12 -0.88 -12.08 -20.67
N ALA A 13 -1.47 -11.03 -20.09
CA ALA A 13 -0.83 -10.26 -19.03
C ALA A 13 -0.61 -11.13 -17.79
N PHE A 14 0.59 -11.04 -17.22
CA PHE A 14 0.83 -11.56 -15.88
C PHE A 14 0.38 -10.49 -14.89
N ILE A 15 -0.50 -10.87 -13.97
CA ILE A 15 -1.05 -9.99 -12.95
C ILE A 15 -0.84 -10.67 -11.60
N ASP A 16 -0.23 -9.95 -10.67
CA ASP A 16 -0.05 -10.46 -9.31
C ASP A 16 -0.25 -9.35 -8.28
N ARG A 17 -0.56 -9.77 -7.06
CA ARG A 17 -0.93 -8.91 -5.95
C ARG A 17 0.32 -8.47 -5.18
N VAL A 18 0.64 -7.19 -5.27
CA VAL A 18 1.78 -6.57 -4.58
C VAL A 18 1.44 -6.30 -3.11
N SER A 19 0.27 -5.72 -2.83
CA SER A 19 -0.13 -5.33 -1.47
C SER A 19 -1.64 -5.28 -1.31
N THR A 20 -2.16 -5.83 -0.20
CA THR A 20 -3.57 -5.65 0.22
C THR A 20 -3.76 -4.62 1.30
N ILE A 21 -2.71 -4.35 2.06
CA ILE A 21 -2.74 -3.47 3.24
C ILE A 21 -2.38 -2.04 2.84
N PHE A 22 -1.26 -1.88 2.13
CA PHE A 22 -0.70 -0.59 1.75
C PHE A 22 -1.09 -0.18 0.34
N PHE A 23 -1.29 1.11 0.15
CA PHE A 23 -1.59 1.80 -1.10
C PHE A 23 -0.31 2.35 -1.75
N PRO A 24 -0.34 2.76 -3.03
CA PRO A 24 0.85 3.32 -3.68
C PRO A 24 1.47 4.50 -2.93
N SER A 25 0.64 5.38 -2.36
CA SER A 25 1.10 6.53 -1.56
C SER A 25 1.92 6.12 -0.33
N ASP A 26 1.63 4.96 0.29
CA ASP A 26 2.41 4.49 1.44
C ASP A 26 3.82 4.07 1.01
N PHE A 27 3.97 3.51 -0.19
CA PHE A 27 5.29 3.20 -0.75
C PHE A 27 6.01 4.47 -1.17
N GLU A 28 5.33 5.46 -1.73
CA GLU A 28 5.94 6.78 -1.99
C GLU A 28 6.46 7.43 -0.71
N ASP A 29 5.67 7.40 0.37
CA ASP A 29 6.07 7.92 1.69
C ASP A 29 7.30 7.17 2.23
N LEU A 30 7.33 5.83 2.09
CA LEU A 30 8.50 5.03 2.46
C LEU A 30 9.76 5.43 1.67
N LEU A 31 9.63 5.65 0.37
CA LEU A 31 10.77 6.03 -0.48
C LEU A 31 11.33 7.40 -0.10
N ARG A 32 10.44 8.38 0.17
CA ARG A 32 10.86 9.71 0.66
C ARG A 32 11.56 9.62 2.01
N LEU A 33 11.01 8.81 2.91
CA LEU A 33 11.60 8.59 4.22
C LEU A 33 12.99 7.96 4.14
N VAL A 34 13.20 7.01 3.22
CA VAL A 34 14.50 6.38 2.99
C VAL A 34 15.49 7.39 2.38
N GLU A 35 15.05 8.22 1.45
CA GLU A 35 15.84 9.32 0.90
C GLU A 35 16.26 10.31 1.98
N GLU A 36 15.32 10.78 2.80
CA GLU A 36 15.57 11.73 3.89
C GLU A 36 16.54 11.18 4.95
N ARG A 37 16.40 9.91 5.33
CA ARG A 37 17.21 9.31 6.41
C ARG A 37 18.57 8.79 5.95
N PHE A 38 18.66 8.28 4.73
CA PHE A 38 19.82 7.53 4.26
C PHE A 38 20.43 8.08 2.97
N GLY A 39 19.82 9.07 2.32
CA GLY A 39 20.27 9.63 1.04
C GLY A 39 20.15 8.66 -0.14
N ALA A 40 19.45 7.53 0.04
CA ALA A 40 19.25 6.53 -1.00
C ALA A 40 18.01 6.85 -1.82
N THR A 41 18.13 6.87 -3.14
CA THR A 41 17.05 7.23 -4.05
C THR A 41 16.64 6.06 -4.95
N TYR A 42 15.33 5.94 -5.18
CA TYR A 42 14.73 4.86 -5.98
C TYR A 42 13.75 5.43 -7.01
N PRO A 43 14.26 6.11 -8.05
CA PRO A 43 13.43 6.82 -9.01
C PRO A 43 12.50 5.90 -9.81
N THR A 44 12.93 4.67 -10.12
CA THR A 44 12.11 3.70 -10.85
C THR A 44 10.96 3.18 -9.99
N LEU A 45 11.20 2.86 -8.71
CA LEU A 45 10.15 2.50 -7.76
C LEU A 45 9.17 3.67 -7.55
N MET A 46 9.68 4.90 -7.42
CA MET A 46 8.85 6.10 -7.29
C MET A 46 7.96 6.30 -8.54
N ALA A 47 8.52 6.18 -9.74
CA ALA A 47 7.77 6.26 -10.99
C ALA A 47 6.70 5.16 -11.08
N LEU A 48 7.06 3.93 -10.70
CA LEU A 48 6.14 2.79 -10.68
C LEU A 48 4.93 3.08 -9.78
N PHE A 49 5.14 3.48 -8.53
CA PHE A 49 4.03 3.74 -7.60
C PHE A 49 3.20 4.97 -7.98
N LYS A 50 3.76 5.92 -8.74
CA LYS A 50 3.01 6.98 -9.43
C LYS A 50 2.22 6.50 -10.66
N GLY A 51 2.21 5.20 -10.92
CA GLY A 51 1.42 4.55 -11.98
C GLY A 51 2.08 4.55 -13.35
N GLN A 52 3.36 4.88 -13.43
CA GLN A 52 4.09 4.89 -14.69
C GLN A 52 4.52 3.47 -15.08
N GLU A 53 4.68 3.27 -16.38
CA GLU A 53 5.31 2.08 -16.93
C GLU A 53 6.84 2.20 -16.78
N VAL A 54 7.50 1.15 -16.32
CA VAL A 54 8.93 1.19 -15.98
C VAL A 54 9.73 0.05 -16.61
N GLU A 55 11.04 0.28 -16.71
CA GLU A 55 11.99 -0.68 -17.22
C GLU A 55 12.23 -1.82 -16.19
N PRO A 56 12.05 -3.10 -16.59
CA PRO A 56 12.19 -4.24 -15.67
C PRO A 56 13.54 -4.37 -14.97
N SER A 57 14.63 -4.12 -15.68
CA SER A 57 16.01 -4.23 -15.18
C SER A 57 16.26 -3.25 -14.03
N LYS A 58 15.93 -1.97 -14.24
CA LYS A 58 16.06 -0.92 -13.22
C LYS A 58 15.16 -1.18 -12.02
N LEU A 59 13.92 -1.65 -12.25
CA LEU A 59 13.02 -2.00 -11.16
C LEU A 59 13.57 -3.16 -10.32
N LEU A 60 14.16 -4.17 -10.96
CA LEU A 60 14.78 -5.30 -10.27
C LEU A 60 15.93 -4.85 -9.35
N GLU A 61 16.83 -4.01 -9.86
CA GLU A 61 17.96 -3.48 -9.10
C GLU A 61 17.49 -2.66 -7.90
N GLU A 62 16.60 -1.70 -8.12
CA GLU A 62 16.06 -0.84 -7.06
C GLU A 62 15.27 -1.64 -6.02
N ALA A 63 14.46 -2.62 -6.43
CA ALA A 63 13.69 -3.43 -5.49
C ALA A 63 14.58 -4.35 -4.62
N LEU A 64 15.67 -4.89 -5.18
CA LEU A 64 16.65 -5.68 -4.45
C LEU A 64 17.43 -4.82 -3.45
N ASP A 65 17.88 -3.64 -3.89
CA ASP A 65 18.63 -2.72 -3.05
C ASP A 65 17.77 -2.20 -1.89
N LEU A 66 16.56 -1.72 -2.17
CA LEU A 66 15.63 -1.29 -1.13
C LEU A 66 15.32 -2.42 -0.14
N LEU A 67 15.10 -3.65 -0.62
CA LEU A 67 14.86 -4.81 0.26
C LEU A 67 16.03 -5.06 1.22
N GLN A 68 17.26 -4.91 0.75
CA GLN A 68 18.47 -5.06 1.57
C GLN A 68 18.64 -3.90 2.55
N LEU A 69 18.43 -2.66 2.09
CA LEU A 69 18.47 -1.47 2.94
C LEU A 69 17.46 -1.60 4.09
N LEU A 70 16.20 -1.89 3.78
CA LEU A 70 15.14 -2.03 4.80
C LEU A 70 15.46 -3.14 5.80
N LYS A 71 16.07 -4.25 5.35
CA LYS A 71 16.48 -5.36 6.23
C LYS A 71 17.63 -4.96 7.15
N SER A 72 18.64 -4.28 6.62
CA SER A 72 19.85 -3.90 7.36
C SER A 72 19.63 -2.73 8.33
N ARG A 73 18.69 -1.83 7.99
CA ARG A 73 18.37 -0.61 8.76
C ARG A 73 17.00 -0.69 9.45
N ALA A 74 16.49 -1.90 9.68
CA ALA A 74 15.12 -2.12 10.16
C ALA A 74 14.80 -1.40 11.48
N SER A 75 15.78 -1.29 12.39
CA SER A 75 15.63 -0.62 13.69
C SER A 75 15.68 0.91 13.61
N GLU A 76 16.18 1.47 12.51
CA GLU A 76 16.34 2.91 12.30
C GLU A 76 15.13 3.54 11.58
N LEU A 77 14.24 2.69 11.09
CA LEU A 77 13.02 3.06 10.40
C LEU A 77 11.81 3.02 11.36
N PRO A 78 10.86 3.96 11.21
CA PRO A 78 9.64 3.94 11.97
C PRO A 78 8.79 2.71 11.62
N ARG A 79 7.91 2.33 12.55
CA ARG A 79 6.96 1.24 12.37
C ARG A 79 5.88 1.65 11.36
N SER A 80 5.36 0.65 10.66
CA SER A 80 4.28 0.82 9.70
C SER A 80 2.94 0.47 10.33
N TYR A 81 1.99 1.41 10.31
CA TYR A 81 0.68 1.29 10.94
C TYR A 81 -0.39 0.86 9.95
N PHE A 82 -1.28 -0.03 10.39
CA PHE A 82 -2.45 -0.47 9.64
C PHE A 82 -3.60 -0.83 10.58
N PHE A 83 -4.81 -0.83 10.04
CA PHE A 83 -6.05 -0.96 10.81
C PHE A 83 -6.81 -2.20 10.37
N ALA A 84 -7.30 -2.99 11.33
CA ALA A 84 -8.24 -4.06 11.02
C ALA A 84 -9.57 -3.82 11.74
N VAL A 85 -10.68 -4.00 11.01
CA VAL A 85 -12.01 -4.04 11.62
C VAL A 85 -12.08 -5.29 12.48
N LEU A 86 -12.42 -5.12 13.75
CA LEU A 86 -12.65 -6.25 14.64
C LEU A 86 -13.97 -6.92 14.27
N PRO A 87 -13.95 -8.23 14.05
CA PRO A 87 -15.13 -8.99 13.69
C PRO A 87 -16.21 -8.90 14.77
N LYS A 88 -17.48 -8.84 14.38
CA LYS A 88 -18.59 -8.93 15.35
C LYS A 88 -18.84 -10.38 15.78
N ASP A 89 -18.53 -11.34 14.90
CA ASP A 89 -18.64 -12.77 15.14
C ASP A 89 -17.52 -13.59 14.46
N PHE A 90 -17.51 -14.91 14.65
CA PHE A 90 -16.47 -15.79 14.06
C PHE A 90 -16.47 -15.84 12.52
N GLY A 91 -17.57 -15.48 11.84
CA GLY A 91 -17.64 -15.43 10.38
C GLY A 91 -16.87 -14.25 9.80
N ASP A 92 -16.84 -13.13 10.53
CA ASP A 92 -16.10 -11.92 10.18
C ASP A 92 -14.57 -12.06 10.35
N VAL A 93 -14.08 -13.14 10.97
CA VAL A 93 -12.63 -13.39 11.21
C VAL A 93 -11.83 -13.49 9.91
N ALA A 94 -12.50 -13.80 8.78
CA ALA A 94 -11.88 -13.77 7.46
C ALA A 94 -11.26 -12.40 7.11
N SER A 95 -11.80 -11.30 7.63
CA SER A 95 -11.26 -9.95 7.44
C SER A 95 -9.92 -9.70 8.16
N LEU A 96 -9.67 -10.40 9.27
CA LEU A 96 -8.36 -10.41 9.94
C LEU A 96 -7.33 -11.21 9.14
N LEU A 97 -7.76 -12.29 8.48
CA LEU A 97 -6.90 -13.13 7.63
C LEU A 97 -6.52 -12.45 6.31
N GLY A 98 -7.35 -11.55 5.79
CA GLY A 98 -7.09 -10.77 4.56
C GLY A 98 -6.06 -9.64 4.70
N GLY A 99 -5.67 -9.33 5.93
CA GLY A 99 -4.84 -8.17 6.27
C GLY A 99 -5.68 -6.89 6.32
N GLY A 100 -5.42 -6.05 7.33
CA GLY A 100 -6.07 -4.75 7.46
C GLY A 100 -5.77 -3.78 6.31
N ALA A 101 -6.02 -2.50 6.50
CA ALA A 101 -5.67 -1.46 5.54
C ALA A 101 -4.87 -0.35 6.22
N SER A 102 -3.90 0.24 5.53
CA SER A 102 -3.20 1.45 6.00
C SER A 102 -4.11 2.68 5.98
N GLY A 103 -5.31 2.61 5.43
CA GLY A 103 -6.28 3.70 5.47
C GLY A 103 -7.71 3.21 5.26
N MET A 104 -8.66 3.87 5.92
CA MET A 104 -10.07 3.47 5.93
C MET A 104 -10.98 4.67 6.08
N VAL A 105 -12.12 4.66 5.39
CA VAL A 105 -13.19 5.66 5.58
C VAL A 105 -14.42 4.93 6.09
N ILE A 106 -14.92 5.31 7.26
CA ILE A 106 -16.04 4.67 7.93
C ILE A 106 -17.22 5.66 7.99
N PRO A 107 -18.34 5.38 7.31
CA PRO A 107 -19.56 6.16 7.45
C PRO A 107 -20.24 5.81 8.77
N GLY A 108 -20.46 6.81 9.62
CA GLY A 108 -21.09 6.69 10.94
C GLY A 108 -22.36 7.53 11.03
N GLY A 109 -23.38 7.19 10.24
CA GLY A 109 -24.64 7.94 10.16
C GLY A 109 -24.39 9.39 9.70
N ASP A 110 -24.40 10.33 10.63
CA ASP A 110 -24.22 11.76 10.40
C ASP A 110 -22.74 12.20 10.37
N ARG A 111 -21.80 11.28 10.59
CA ARG A 111 -20.35 11.56 10.63
C ARG A 111 -19.56 10.65 9.70
N VAL A 112 -18.40 11.13 9.26
CA VAL A 112 -17.42 10.33 8.49
C VAL A 112 -16.11 10.32 9.24
N TYR A 113 -15.64 9.12 9.58
CA TYR A 113 -14.34 8.91 10.21
C TYR A 113 -13.32 8.46 9.17
N ARG A 114 -12.12 9.04 9.19
CA ARG A 114 -11.01 8.66 8.31
C ARG A 114 -9.83 8.20 9.14
N LEU A 115 -9.43 6.95 8.97
CA LEU A 115 -8.20 6.41 9.51
C LEU A 115 -7.10 6.54 8.46
N ILE A 116 -5.97 7.10 8.85
CA ILE A 116 -4.79 7.30 8.00
C ILE A 116 -3.60 6.69 8.72
N GLY A 117 -2.95 5.73 8.07
CA GLY A 117 -1.80 4.99 8.57
C GLY A 117 -0.66 5.05 7.58
N GLY A 118 0.18 4.02 7.57
CA GLY A 118 1.40 3.97 6.76
C GLY A 118 2.66 4.05 7.62
N PHE A 119 3.79 4.39 7.01
CA PHE A 119 5.09 4.36 7.68
C PHE A 119 5.27 5.56 8.62
N GLY A 120 5.25 5.30 9.93
CA GLY A 120 5.53 6.28 10.98
C GLY A 120 4.38 7.17 11.43
N LYS A 121 3.15 6.95 10.94
CA LYS A 121 1.96 7.73 11.32
C LYS A 121 0.74 6.84 11.49
N ALA A 122 -0.11 7.19 12.45
CA ALA A 122 -1.48 6.71 12.55
C ALA A 122 -2.36 7.82 13.11
N GLU A 123 -3.41 8.19 12.39
CA GLU A 123 -4.29 9.31 12.72
C GLU A 123 -5.76 8.94 12.47
N LEU A 124 -6.63 9.40 13.35
CA LEU A 124 -8.07 9.50 13.13
C LEU A 124 -8.42 10.94 12.79
N ARG A 125 -9.11 11.15 11.67
CA ARG A 125 -9.67 12.44 11.26
C ARG A 125 -11.18 12.38 11.17
N ASP A 126 -11.85 13.38 11.74
CA ASP A 126 -13.30 13.54 11.59
C ASP A 126 -13.67 14.52 10.47
N ASP A 127 -14.98 14.67 10.24
CA ASP A 127 -15.59 15.57 9.25
C ASP A 127 -15.38 17.05 9.56
N LYS A 128 -15.04 17.39 10.81
CA LYS A 128 -14.75 18.76 11.28
C LYS A 128 -13.27 19.10 11.17
N GLY A 129 -12.44 18.15 10.76
CA GLY A 129 -10.99 18.33 10.62
C GLY A 129 -10.22 18.17 11.93
N ASN A 130 -10.84 17.65 12.99
CA ASN A 130 -10.10 17.27 14.19
C ASN A 130 -9.19 16.09 13.87
N VAL A 131 -7.98 16.12 14.42
CA VAL A 131 -6.96 15.08 14.23
C VAL A 131 -6.59 14.52 15.59
N GLU A 132 -6.66 13.19 15.71
CA GLU A 132 -6.21 12.44 16.89
C GLU A 132 -5.12 11.46 16.45
N GLU A 133 -3.95 11.51 17.09
CA GLU A 133 -2.88 10.54 16.88
C GLU A 133 -3.21 9.22 17.58
N LEU A 134 -2.91 8.10 16.92
CA LEU A 134 -3.25 6.77 17.38
C LEU A 134 -1.99 5.97 17.72
N GLU A 135 -2.01 5.31 18.86
CA GLU A 135 -0.91 4.45 19.31
C GLU A 135 -1.07 2.99 18.88
N GLU A 136 0.04 2.25 18.90
CA GLU A 136 0.03 0.80 18.66
C GLU A 136 -0.88 0.09 19.67
N GLY A 137 -1.73 -0.82 19.15
CA GLY A 137 -2.63 -1.61 19.99
C GLY A 137 -3.91 -0.90 20.41
N ALA A 138 -4.08 0.39 20.07
CA ALA A 138 -5.31 1.12 20.33
C ALA A 138 -6.53 0.44 19.70
N GLU A 139 -7.65 0.47 20.41
CA GLU A 139 -8.94 -0.01 19.94
C GLU A 139 -9.94 1.14 19.92
N LEU A 140 -10.51 1.36 18.74
CA LEU A 140 -11.42 2.48 18.46
C LEU A 140 -12.82 1.95 18.25
N THR A 141 -13.81 2.67 18.77
CA THR A 141 -15.22 2.44 18.46
C THR A 141 -15.74 3.60 17.61
N LEU A 142 -15.93 3.35 16.31
CA LEU A 142 -16.32 4.33 15.31
C LEU A 142 -17.74 4.00 14.83
N GLY A 143 -18.74 4.60 15.48
CA GLY A 143 -20.15 4.22 15.31
C GLY A 143 -20.39 2.78 15.77
N ALA A 144 -20.85 1.91 14.85
CA ALA A 144 -21.08 0.49 15.12
C ALA A 144 -19.89 -0.42 14.76
N VAL A 145 -18.75 0.16 14.38
CA VAL A 145 -17.54 -0.54 13.94
C VAL A 145 -16.48 -0.45 15.03
N LYS A 146 -15.87 -1.58 15.38
CA LYS A 146 -14.66 -1.61 16.21
C LYS A 146 -13.45 -1.79 15.33
N VAL A 147 -12.39 -1.02 15.58
CA VAL A 147 -11.15 -1.07 14.81
C VAL A 147 -9.98 -1.23 15.75
N LYS A 148 -9.00 -2.05 15.37
CA LYS A 148 -7.74 -2.22 16.09
C LYS A 148 -6.57 -1.70 15.27
N VAL A 149 -5.68 -0.96 15.93
CA VAL A 149 -4.45 -0.42 15.35
C VAL A 149 -3.32 -1.45 15.53
N PHE A 150 -2.70 -1.82 14.42
CA PHE A 150 -1.57 -2.74 14.39
C PHE A 150 -0.34 -2.06 13.81
N THR A 151 0.83 -2.57 14.18
CA THR A 151 2.10 -2.13 13.59
C THR A 151 2.93 -3.32 13.12
N ARG A 152 3.82 -3.04 12.18
CA ARG A 152 4.90 -3.95 11.73
C ARG A 152 6.19 -3.18 11.51
N LEU A 153 7.32 -3.87 11.51
CA LEU A 153 8.56 -3.24 11.05
C LEU A 153 8.43 -2.85 9.57
N ALA A 154 9.09 -1.77 9.16
CA ALA A 154 9.04 -1.30 7.77
C ALA A 154 9.47 -2.39 6.78
N TYR A 155 10.50 -3.16 7.14
CA TYR A 155 10.93 -4.35 6.38
C TYR A 155 9.80 -5.38 6.22
N GLU A 156 9.11 -5.74 7.30
CA GLU A 156 8.04 -6.76 7.25
C GLU A 156 6.85 -6.30 6.41
N ALA A 157 6.54 -5.01 6.45
CA ALA A 157 5.50 -4.39 5.64
C ALA A 157 5.85 -4.38 4.14
N ALA A 158 7.10 -4.07 3.79
CA ALA A 158 7.53 -3.90 2.40
C ALA A 158 8.12 -5.16 1.75
N ALA A 159 8.58 -6.16 2.52
CA ALA A 159 9.30 -7.31 1.98
C ALA A 159 8.45 -8.17 1.02
N GLY A 160 7.17 -8.41 1.35
CA GLY A 160 6.24 -9.11 0.45
C GLY A 160 6.03 -8.37 -0.87
N PRO A 161 5.64 -7.08 -0.83
CA PRO A 161 5.57 -6.21 -2.00
C PRO A 161 6.83 -6.23 -2.86
N LEU A 162 8.00 -6.02 -2.26
CA LEU A 162 9.28 -5.96 -2.99
C LEU A 162 9.64 -7.29 -3.64
N LYS A 163 9.43 -8.42 -2.96
CA LYS A 163 9.64 -9.74 -3.56
C LYS A 163 8.72 -9.98 -4.76
N THR A 164 7.47 -9.53 -4.68
CA THR A 164 6.52 -9.63 -5.79
C THR A 164 6.99 -8.81 -6.98
N LEU A 165 7.47 -7.58 -6.75
CA LEU A 165 8.03 -6.72 -7.80
C LEU A 165 9.30 -7.34 -8.42
N ILE A 166 10.19 -7.93 -7.61
CA ILE A 166 11.37 -8.66 -8.08
C ILE A 166 10.97 -9.80 -9.03
N VAL A 167 9.99 -10.63 -8.64
CA VAL A 167 9.50 -11.73 -9.49
C VAL A 167 8.87 -11.20 -10.77
N ALA A 168 8.04 -10.16 -10.67
CA ALA A 168 7.41 -9.53 -11.83
C ALA A 168 8.46 -8.98 -12.79
N SER A 169 9.50 -8.30 -12.30
CA SER A 169 10.61 -7.81 -13.12
C SER A 169 11.30 -8.95 -13.87
N LEU A 170 11.61 -10.06 -13.21
CA LEU A 170 12.23 -11.23 -13.86
C LEU A 170 11.33 -11.81 -14.97
N ILE A 171 10.02 -11.90 -14.74
CA ILE A 171 9.05 -12.34 -15.75
C ILE A 171 9.01 -11.37 -16.93
N ALA A 172 8.98 -10.07 -16.65
CA ALA A 172 8.95 -9.01 -17.65
C ALA A 172 10.21 -8.99 -18.52
N MET A 173 11.40 -9.11 -17.90
CA MET A 173 12.68 -9.27 -18.59
C MET A 173 12.67 -10.49 -19.52
N ARG A 174 12.21 -11.65 -19.02
CA ARG A 174 12.13 -12.89 -19.83
C ARG A 174 11.22 -12.74 -21.04
N ARG A 175 10.17 -11.92 -20.94
CA ARG A 175 9.18 -11.70 -22.00
C ARG A 175 9.47 -10.48 -22.87
N GLY A 176 10.48 -9.66 -22.53
CA GLY A 176 10.74 -8.39 -23.22
C GLY A 176 9.59 -7.39 -23.07
N LEU A 177 8.88 -7.41 -21.94
CA LEU A 177 7.72 -6.56 -21.65
C LEU A 177 8.04 -5.58 -20.53
N ALA A 178 7.30 -4.47 -20.47
CA ALA A 178 7.38 -3.52 -19.38
C ALA A 178 6.38 -3.85 -18.26
N LEU A 179 6.51 -3.13 -17.13
CA LEU A 179 5.65 -3.28 -15.95
C LEU A 179 4.98 -1.98 -15.57
N LYS A 180 3.81 -2.09 -14.96
CA LYS A 180 3.16 -1.01 -14.21
C LYS A 180 2.47 -1.58 -12.98
N VAL A 181 2.12 -0.72 -12.02
CA VAL A 181 1.20 -1.09 -10.95
C VAL A 181 -0.15 -0.40 -11.11
N THR A 182 -1.19 -1.07 -10.64
CA THR A 182 -2.53 -0.49 -10.46
C THR A 182 -2.81 -0.31 -8.98
N GLY A 183 -3.51 0.77 -8.62
CA GLY A 183 -3.73 1.17 -7.23
C GLY A 183 -4.14 2.64 -7.12
N ILE A 184 -3.89 3.42 -8.17
CA ILE A 184 -4.42 4.77 -8.36
C ILE A 184 -5.89 4.60 -8.77
N ALA A 185 -6.79 5.31 -8.08
CA ALA A 185 -8.14 5.50 -8.60
C ALA A 185 -8.00 6.18 -9.97
N GLN A 186 -8.14 5.43 -11.05
CA GLN A 186 -8.48 6.05 -12.31
C GLN A 186 -9.80 6.76 -12.02
N ASN A 187 -9.80 8.09 -12.08
CA ASN A 187 -11.02 8.83 -12.28
C ASN A 187 -11.68 8.16 -13.48
N ALA A 188 -12.72 7.38 -13.21
CA ALA A 188 -13.55 6.77 -14.23
C ALA A 188 -14.09 7.95 -15.02
N GLY A 189 -13.47 8.21 -16.18
CA GLY A 189 -14.01 9.09 -17.18
C GLY A 189 -15.35 8.51 -17.54
N MET A 190 -16.42 9.10 -17.00
CA MET A 190 -17.75 9.01 -17.59
C MET A 190 -17.68 9.73 -18.94
N SER A 191 -17.09 9.06 -19.94
CA SER A 191 -17.45 9.29 -21.33
C SER A 191 -18.71 8.46 -21.56
N GLN A 192 -19.84 9.16 -21.63
CA GLN A 192 -21.11 8.60 -22.03
C GLN A 192 -20.96 8.03 -23.45
N ALA A 193 -20.83 6.71 -23.56
CA ALA A 193 -21.25 6.00 -24.75
C ALA A 193 -22.73 5.65 -24.56
N ARG A 194 -23.61 6.55 -25.02
CA ARG A 194 -25.00 6.24 -25.36
C ARG A 194 -25.16 6.38 -26.88
N GLU A 195 -24.87 5.29 -27.57
CA GLU A 195 -25.52 4.84 -28.80
C GLU A 195 -25.75 3.35 -28.49
N ILE A 196 -26.97 2.86 -28.35
CA ILE A 196 -28.06 2.69 -29.33
C ILE A 196 -29.39 2.68 -28.57
#